data_AF-A0A5E7XPZ7-F1
#
_entry.id   AF-A0A5E7XPZ7-F1
#
_cell.length_a   1.000
_cell.length_b   1.000
_cell.length_c   1.000
_cell.angle_alpha   90.00
_cell.angle_beta   90.00
_cell.angle_gamma   90.00
#
_symmetry.space_group_name_H-M   'P 1'
#
loop_
_entity.id
_entity.type
_entity.pdbx_description
1 polymer ?
#
loop_
_entity_poly.entity_id
_entity_poly.type
_entity_poly.pdbx_seq_one_letter_code
_entity_poly.pdbx_strand_id
1 'polypeptide(L)'
;MQRHPYILEAGSEESECGIYDPEPIQDDDLWFMPASFSGEADDLAPPLPRADHSRLIDVDAWREAEASLAVSLAKVAAKLGALDERLRRAPEGWRHRLALIEASGVSWLGTERISAERLSLWRAMRLSGVQEDNQALARADWACRRLTAGPMPDVTSAESVMDFLGRQEPAEVDHILHPSGEPIGDQLAAWCEEMNRAGDLHPISRAAFGQYLWGPTGLLAHVPGAEMEAAVLSARIATDGLTGGAVFLPLAGGGLSGLRRVGNPAERLRRFLKGAEAAILATLRHLDQLEAWQGRASHALKGRSGRTPKRMVEVLSEWPLVSAPMAEEITGASRAALQRNLNDMAQMGLIREITGQGRYRVWCALV
;
A
#
# COMPACT_ATOMS: atom_id res chain seq x y z
N MET A 1 5.70 46.51 62.12
CA MET A 1 5.75 45.63 63.31
C MET A 1 4.74 44.52 63.08
N GLN A 2 5.23 43.27 62.96
CA GLN A 2 4.58 41.96 63.21
C GLN A 2 3.06 41.79 62.91
N ARG A 3 2.70 41.04 61.85
CA ARG A 3 2.20 39.63 61.86
C ARG A 3 0.91 39.38 62.69
N HIS A 4 -0.22 39.10 62.04
CA HIS A 4 -0.75 37.72 61.87
C HIS A 4 -2.01 37.65 60.96
N PRO A 5 -2.27 36.47 60.34
CA PRO A 5 -3.20 36.26 59.24
C PRO A 5 -4.60 35.85 59.72
N TYR A 6 -5.63 36.11 58.92
CA TYR A 6 -6.86 35.34 58.96
C TYR A 6 -7.08 34.70 57.59
N ILE A 7 -6.93 33.38 57.60
CA ILE A 7 -7.40 32.47 56.56
C ILE A 7 -8.93 32.61 56.54
N LEU A 8 -9.48 33.08 55.43
CA LEU A 8 -10.86 32.79 55.07
C LEU A 8 -10.79 31.60 54.12
N GLU A 9 -11.15 30.43 54.66
CA GLU A 9 -11.45 29.24 53.88
C GLU A 9 -12.46 29.65 52.81
N ALA A 10 -12.12 29.44 51.53
CA ALA A 10 -13.11 29.39 50.48
C ALA A 10 -13.96 28.17 50.78
N GLY A 11 -15.05 28.38 51.52
CA GLY A 11 -16.11 27.41 51.69
C GLY A 11 -16.49 26.90 50.31
N SER A 12 -16.46 25.59 50.17
CA SER A 12 -17.09 24.86 49.09
C SER A 12 -18.42 25.51 48.78
N GLU A 13 -18.59 26.01 47.55
CA GLU A 13 -19.90 26.27 46.99
C GLU A 13 -20.63 24.93 46.96
N GLU A 14 -21.29 24.59 48.08
CA GLU A 14 -22.40 23.66 48.08
C GLU A 14 -23.47 24.31 47.22
N SER A 15 -23.47 23.98 45.92
CA SER A 15 -24.66 24.15 45.09
C SER A 15 -25.77 23.36 45.77
N GLU A 16 -26.66 24.07 46.46
CA GLU A 16 -27.91 23.51 46.96
C GLU A 16 -28.65 22.93 45.76
N CYS A 17 -28.63 21.61 45.64
CA CYS A 17 -29.36 20.83 44.66
C CYS A 17 -30.85 21.20 44.77
N GLY A 18 -31.40 21.85 43.76
CA GLY A 18 -32.78 22.30 43.76
C GLY A 18 -33.74 21.10 43.69
N ILE A 19 -34.98 21.27 44.16
CA ILE A 19 -36.04 20.23 44.11
C ILE A 19 -36.33 19.69 42.68
N TYR A 20 -35.86 20.39 41.65
CA TYR A 20 -35.97 20.00 40.24
C TYR A 20 -34.64 19.55 39.61
N ASP A 21 -33.53 19.55 40.37
CA ASP A 21 -32.29 18.99 39.90
C ASP A 21 -32.40 17.45 39.94
N PRO A 22 -32.12 16.76 38.82
CA PRO A 22 -32.13 15.30 38.81
C PRO A 22 -31.06 14.79 39.77
N GLU A 23 -31.40 13.77 40.57
CA GLU A 23 -30.41 13.07 41.40
C GLU A 23 -29.23 12.63 40.50
N PRO A 24 -27.97 12.84 40.92
CA PRO A 24 -26.83 12.43 40.14
C PRO A 24 -26.90 10.91 39.93
N ILE A 25 -27.16 10.51 38.68
CA ILE A 25 -27.21 9.11 38.28
C ILE A 25 -25.79 8.56 38.43
N GLN A 26 -25.61 7.57 39.30
CA GLN A 26 -24.33 6.86 39.40
C GLN A 26 -24.03 6.20 38.06
N ASP A 27 -22.79 6.30 37.58
CA ASP A 27 -22.34 5.71 36.31
C ASP A 27 -22.67 4.20 36.22
N ASP A 28 -22.75 3.52 37.36
CA ASP A 28 -23.10 2.10 37.47
C ASP A 28 -24.57 1.78 37.11
N ASP A 29 -25.45 2.77 37.07
CA ASP A 29 -26.89 2.62 36.77
C ASP A 29 -27.23 2.95 35.30
N LEU A 30 -26.23 3.37 34.51
CA LEU A 30 -26.38 3.64 33.09
C LEU A 30 -26.23 2.33 32.30
N TRP A 31 -27.34 1.61 32.10
CA TRP A 31 -27.39 0.31 31.39
C TRP A 31 -26.77 0.30 29.96
N PHE A 32 -26.54 1.48 29.39
CA PHE A 32 -25.91 1.69 28.08
C PHE A 32 -24.42 2.05 28.16
N MET A 33 -23.92 2.41 29.33
CA MET A 33 -22.48 2.60 29.54
C MET A 33 -21.87 1.25 29.91
N PRO A 34 -20.81 0.80 29.22
CA PRO A 34 -20.05 -0.33 29.73
C PRO A 34 -19.59 0.01 31.13
N ALA A 35 -19.79 -0.92 32.08
CA ALA A 35 -19.38 -0.75 33.47
C ALA A 35 -17.97 -0.15 33.48
N SER A 36 -17.80 0.95 34.22
CA SER A 36 -16.51 1.57 34.47
C SER A 36 -15.54 0.45 34.82
N PHE A 37 -14.52 0.21 33.99
CA PHE A 37 -13.54 -0.84 34.25
C PHE A 37 -12.80 -0.47 35.55
N SER A 38 -13.33 -0.90 36.69
CA SER A 38 -12.58 -0.98 37.94
C SER A 38 -11.53 -2.05 37.69
N GLY A 39 -10.32 -1.59 37.40
CA GLY A 39 -9.20 -2.43 37.00
C GLY A 39 -8.85 -3.44 38.07
N GLU A 40 -9.34 -4.66 37.89
CA GLU A 40 -8.62 -5.91 38.10
C GLU A 40 -9.09 -6.80 36.94
N ALA A 41 -8.43 -6.65 35.79
CA ALA A 41 -8.46 -7.73 34.81
C ALA A 41 -7.91 -8.95 35.54
N ASP A 42 -8.71 -10.00 35.65
CA ASP A 42 -8.28 -11.26 36.25
C ASP A 42 -7.17 -11.84 35.36
N ASP A 43 -5.92 -11.48 35.66
CA ASP A 43 -4.70 -11.92 34.96
C ASP A 43 -4.51 -13.47 35.04
N LEU A 44 -5.38 -14.15 35.80
CA LEU A 44 -5.43 -15.61 35.95
C LEU A 44 -6.60 -16.26 35.19
N ALA A 45 -7.46 -15.48 34.52
CA ALA A 45 -8.48 -16.04 33.65
C ALA A 45 -7.79 -16.74 32.47
N PRO A 46 -8.05 -18.05 32.23
CA PRO A 46 -7.49 -18.72 31.07
C PRO A 46 -7.95 -17.97 29.81
N PRO A 47 -7.08 -17.83 28.79
CA PRO A 47 -7.45 -17.12 27.57
C PRO A 47 -8.76 -17.69 27.03
N LEU A 48 -9.68 -16.80 26.65
CA LEU A 48 -10.97 -17.21 26.10
C LEU A 48 -10.74 -18.23 24.97
N PRO A 49 -11.59 -19.26 24.85
CA PRO A 49 -11.45 -20.26 23.80
C PRO A 49 -11.38 -19.58 22.43
N ARG A 50 -10.29 -19.83 21.70
CA ARG A 50 -10.10 -19.34 20.33
C ARG A 50 -11.33 -19.69 19.50
N ALA A 51 -11.88 -18.70 18.80
CA ALA A 51 -12.82 -19.01 17.74
C ALA A 51 -12.08 -19.87 16.70
N ASP A 52 -12.58 -21.07 16.45
CA ASP A 52 -12.00 -21.99 15.48
C ASP A 52 -12.26 -21.48 14.05
N HIS A 53 -11.41 -20.55 13.59
CA HIS A 53 -11.47 -19.99 12.23
C HIS A 53 -11.11 -21.03 11.15
N SER A 54 -10.58 -22.21 11.53
CA SER A 54 -10.24 -23.28 10.57
C SER A 54 -11.46 -23.76 9.78
N ARG A 55 -12.66 -23.65 10.35
CA ARG A 55 -13.92 -24.00 9.66
C ARG A 55 -14.29 -23.03 8.53
N LEU A 56 -13.68 -21.84 8.49
CA LEU A 56 -13.90 -20.84 7.44
C LEU A 56 -12.88 -20.94 6.31
N ILE A 57 -11.74 -21.60 6.52
CA ILE A 57 -10.63 -21.66 5.57
C ILE A 57 -10.49 -23.09 5.03
N ASP A 58 -11.12 -23.32 3.88
CA ASP A 58 -11.09 -24.60 3.17
C ASP A 58 -10.05 -24.54 2.03
N VAL A 59 -8.84 -25.04 2.29
CA VAL A 59 -7.75 -25.07 1.29
C VAL A 59 -8.06 -26.03 0.15
N ASP A 60 -8.79 -27.12 0.40
CA ASP A 60 -9.15 -28.09 -0.63
C ASP A 60 -10.12 -27.47 -1.65
N ALA A 61 -11.07 -26.65 -1.19
CA ALA A 61 -11.90 -25.85 -2.09
C ALA A 61 -11.09 -24.88 -2.97
N TRP A 62 -9.93 -24.39 -2.51
CA TRP A 62 -9.02 -23.60 -3.36
C TRP A 62 -8.26 -24.47 -4.36
N ARG A 63 -7.89 -25.70 -4.02
CA ARG A 63 -7.30 -26.67 -4.97
C ARG A 63 -8.28 -27.04 -6.07
N GLU A 64 -9.54 -27.34 -5.70
CA GLU A 64 -10.62 -27.60 -6.66
C GLU A 64 -10.88 -26.39 -7.56
N ALA A 65 -10.89 -25.19 -6.97
CA ALA A 65 -11.02 -23.94 -7.71
C ALA A 65 -9.89 -23.76 -8.72
N GLU A 66 -8.63 -23.99 -8.33
CA GLU A 66 -7.46 -23.92 -9.22
C GLU A 66 -7.59 -24.91 -10.37
N ALA A 67 -7.90 -26.18 -10.08
CA ALA A 67 -8.09 -27.21 -11.09
C ALA A 67 -9.19 -26.82 -12.10
N SER A 68 -10.32 -26.28 -11.62
CA SER A 68 -11.42 -25.83 -12.47
C SER A 68 -11.09 -24.60 -13.33
N LEU A 69 -10.09 -23.80 -12.91
CA LEU A 69 -9.66 -22.56 -13.57
C LEU A 69 -8.30 -22.69 -14.26
N ALA A 70 -7.76 -23.90 -14.40
CA ALA A 70 -6.41 -24.15 -14.92
C ALA A 70 -6.13 -23.45 -16.25
N VAL A 71 -7.08 -23.42 -17.18
CA VAL A 71 -6.93 -22.73 -18.48
C VAL A 71 -6.80 -21.21 -18.31
N SER A 72 -7.61 -20.62 -17.43
CA SER A 72 -7.54 -19.17 -17.14
C SER A 72 -6.22 -18.83 -16.43
N LEU A 73 -5.83 -19.66 -15.46
CA LEU A 73 -4.58 -19.51 -14.73
C LEU A 73 -3.37 -19.59 -15.68
N ALA A 74 -3.33 -20.57 -16.57
CA ALA A 74 -2.25 -20.72 -17.56
C ALA A 74 -2.15 -19.50 -18.49
N LYS A 75 -3.27 -18.91 -18.90
CA LYS A 75 -3.28 -17.67 -19.70
C LYS A 75 -2.69 -16.49 -18.94
N VAL A 76 -3.05 -16.32 -17.66
CA VAL A 76 -2.51 -15.25 -16.81
C VAL A 76 -1.02 -15.47 -16.59
N ALA A 77 -0.59 -16.69 -16.26
CA ALA A 77 0.81 -17.05 -16.06
C ALA A 77 1.65 -16.78 -17.32
N ALA A 78 1.16 -17.16 -18.51
CA ALA A 78 1.84 -16.89 -19.77
C ALA A 78 2.02 -15.38 -20.03
N LYS A 79 1.01 -14.56 -19.72
CA LYS A 79 1.10 -13.10 -19.86
C LYS A 79 2.03 -12.48 -18.83
N LEU A 80 2.00 -12.97 -17.60
CA LEU A 80 2.91 -12.54 -16.55
C LEU A 80 4.37 -12.87 -16.92
N GLY A 81 4.63 -14.06 -17.48
CA GLY A 81 5.94 -14.44 -18.01
C GLY A 81 6.38 -13.54 -19.18
N ALA A 82 5.47 -13.12 -20.06
CA ALA A 82 5.79 -12.17 -21.12
C ALA A 82 6.12 -10.76 -20.56
N LEU A 83 5.43 -10.33 -19.51
CA LEU A 83 5.74 -9.09 -18.79
C LEU A 83 7.11 -9.17 -18.09
N ASP A 84 7.40 -10.29 -17.43
CA ASP A 84 8.68 -10.60 -16.78
C ASP A 84 9.84 -10.48 -17.77
N GLU A 85 9.71 -11.17 -18.89
CA GLU A 85 10.68 -11.15 -19.99
C GLU A 85 10.90 -9.74 -20.55
N ARG A 86 9.83 -8.97 -20.76
CA ARG A 86 9.92 -7.59 -21.24
C ARG A 86 10.66 -6.70 -20.23
N LEU A 87 10.31 -6.78 -18.96
CA LEU A 87 10.91 -5.95 -17.90
C LEU A 87 12.35 -6.34 -17.59
N ARG A 88 12.80 -7.53 -17.97
CA ARG A 88 14.22 -7.91 -17.88
C ARG A 88 15.08 -7.21 -18.93
N ARG A 89 14.51 -6.95 -20.11
CA ARG A 89 15.16 -6.21 -21.21
C ARG A 89 14.95 -4.70 -21.15
N ALA A 90 14.01 -4.25 -20.33
CA ALA A 90 13.69 -2.84 -20.16
C ALA A 90 14.78 -2.09 -19.36
N PRO A 91 14.89 -0.76 -19.53
CA PRO A 91 15.66 0.09 -18.62
C PRO A 91 15.16 -0.04 -17.18
N GLU A 92 16.08 0.05 -16.21
CA GLU A 92 15.78 -0.15 -14.78
C GLU A 92 14.65 0.76 -14.26
N GLY A 93 14.60 2.00 -14.74
CA GLY A 93 13.60 2.99 -14.32
C GLY A 93 12.15 2.63 -14.65
N TRP A 94 11.89 1.69 -15.56
CA TRP A 94 10.53 1.26 -15.87
C TRP A 94 9.87 0.52 -14.72
N ARG A 95 10.63 -0.30 -13.97
CA ARG A 95 10.08 -1.01 -12.79
C ARG A 95 9.66 -0.02 -11.72
N HIS A 96 10.49 1.00 -11.48
CA HIS A 96 10.17 2.08 -10.56
C HIS A 96 8.90 2.84 -10.99
N ARG A 97 8.77 3.18 -12.28
CA ARG A 97 7.56 3.81 -12.82
C ARG A 97 6.31 2.98 -12.55
N LEU A 98 6.38 1.68 -12.86
CA LEU A 98 5.25 0.76 -12.66
C LEU A 98 4.91 0.63 -11.18
N ALA A 99 5.90 0.54 -10.30
CA ALA A 99 5.70 0.49 -8.86
C ALA A 99 5.00 1.74 -8.32
N LEU A 100 5.33 2.95 -8.82
CA LEU A 100 4.64 4.19 -8.46
C LEU A 100 3.16 4.18 -8.88
N ILE A 101 2.89 3.73 -10.11
CA ILE A 101 1.52 3.63 -10.64
C ILE A 101 0.71 2.60 -9.84
N GLU A 102 1.30 1.44 -9.58
CA GLU A 102 0.66 0.37 -8.82
C GLU A 102 0.40 0.79 -7.38
N ALA A 103 1.41 1.34 -6.68
CA ALA A 103 1.29 1.84 -5.31
C ALA A 103 0.21 2.91 -5.17
N SER A 104 0.14 3.84 -6.13
CA SER A 104 -0.97 4.79 -6.22
C SER A 104 -2.30 4.08 -6.39
N GLY A 105 -2.38 3.09 -7.29
CA GLY A 105 -3.60 2.34 -7.55
C GLY A 105 -4.10 1.53 -6.34
N VAL A 106 -3.21 0.82 -5.64
CA VAL A 106 -3.58 0.01 -4.46
C VAL A 106 -3.90 0.88 -3.23
N SER A 107 -3.45 2.13 -3.17
CA SER A 107 -3.84 3.05 -2.09
C SER A 107 -5.37 3.21 -1.99
N TRP A 108 -6.08 3.10 -3.12
CA TRP A 108 -7.54 3.16 -3.20
C TRP A 108 -8.27 1.97 -2.57
N LEU A 109 -7.57 0.92 -2.14
CA LEU A 109 -8.16 -0.15 -1.34
C LEU A 109 -8.46 0.32 0.09
N GLY A 110 -7.64 1.24 0.60
CA GLY A 110 -7.90 1.92 1.86
C GLY A 110 -8.79 3.14 1.68
N THR A 111 -8.88 3.95 2.73
CA THR A 111 -9.54 5.27 2.68
C THR A 111 -8.67 6.33 1.99
N GLU A 112 -7.41 6.01 1.69
CA GLU A 112 -6.38 6.94 1.25
C GLU A 112 -6.27 6.99 -0.26
N ARG A 113 -6.78 8.06 -0.87
CA ARG A 113 -6.68 8.27 -2.32
C ARG A 113 -5.40 9.06 -2.64
N ILE A 114 -4.30 8.36 -2.88
CA ILE A 114 -3.01 8.97 -3.25
C ILE A 114 -2.82 8.86 -4.75
N SER A 115 -2.71 9.99 -5.44
CA SER A 115 -2.34 10.01 -6.86
C SER A 115 -0.85 9.70 -7.06
N ALA A 116 -0.50 9.10 -8.19
CA ALA A 116 0.90 8.84 -8.55
C ALA A 116 1.72 10.14 -8.60
N GLU A 117 1.05 11.26 -8.89
CA GLU A 117 1.57 12.62 -8.87
C GLU A 117 2.07 13.00 -7.48
N ARG A 118 1.18 12.89 -6.49
CA ARG A 118 1.46 13.24 -5.10
C ARG A 118 2.54 12.33 -4.53
N LEU A 119 2.47 11.03 -4.82
CA LEU A 119 3.47 10.06 -4.39
C LEU A 119 4.86 10.36 -5.00
N SER A 120 4.93 10.72 -6.29
CA SER A 120 6.18 11.05 -6.96
C SER A 120 6.86 12.28 -6.33
N LEU A 121 6.09 13.34 -6.07
CA LEU A 121 6.61 14.57 -5.45
C LEU A 121 7.10 14.34 -4.01
N TRP A 122 6.32 13.60 -3.21
CA TRP A 122 6.72 13.26 -1.85
C TRP A 122 7.97 12.38 -1.81
N ARG A 123 8.08 11.40 -2.71
CA ARG A 123 9.24 10.51 -2.75
C ARG A 123 10.52 11.23 -3.19
N ALA A 124 10.41 12.14 -4.16
CA ALA A 124 11.57 12.88 -4.65
C ALA A 124 12.05 13.98 -3.70
N MET A 125 11.14 14.69 -3.01
CA MET A 125 11.52 15.91 -2.27
C MET A 125 10.90 16.02 -0.87
N ARG A 126 10.17 15.00 -0.39
CA ARG A 126 9.41 15.04 0.88
C ARG A 126 8.47 16.23 0.99
N LEU A 127 7.99 16.72 -0.15
CA LEU A 127 6.99 17.78 -0.16
C LEU A 127 5.64 17.20 0.24
N SER A 128 5.09 17.69 1.35
CA SER A 128 3.69 17.53 1.70
C SER A 128 3.00 18.88 1.86
N GLY A 129 1.76 18.95 1.42
CA GLY A 129 0.85 20.08 1.60
C GLY A 129 0.43 20.24 3.08
N VAL A 130 0.01 21.46 3.45
CA VAL A 130 -0.30 21.88 4.83
C VAL A 130 -1.44 21.07 5.50
N GLN A 131 -2.26 20.34 4.72
CA GLN A 131 -3.36 19.49 5.20
C GLN A 131 -3.12 17.99 4.93
N GLU A 132 -1.91 17.59 4.56
CA GLU A 132 -1.66 16.23 4.06
C GLU A 132 -1.33 15.22 5.17
N ASP A 133 -1.95 14.04 5.07
CA ASP A 133 -1.61 12.89 5.89
C ASP A 133 -0.25 12.31 5.43
N ASN A 134 0.82 12.70 6.13
CA ASN A 134 2.17 12.19 5.92
C ASN A 134 2.28 10.68 6.14
N GLN A 135 1.42 10.08 6.98
CA GLN A 135 1.45 8.64 7.22
C GLN A 135 0.90 7.87 6.02
N ALA A 136 -0.16 8.38 5.38
CA ALA A 136 -0.70 7.81 4.16
C ALA A 136 0.33 7.80 3.03
N LEU A 137 1.04 8.92 2.86
CA LEU A 137 2.14 9.01 1.89
C LEU A 137 3.29 8.08 2.23
N ALA A 138 3.64 7.93 3.51
CA ALA A 138 4.64 6.97 3.95
C ALA A 138 4.25 5.51 3.66
N ARG A 139 2.99 5.14 3.82
CA ARG A 139 2.47 3.81 3.46
C ARG A 139 2.54 3.59 1.94
N ALA A 140 2.09 4.54 1.13
CA ALA A 140 2.15 4.38 -0.33
C ALA A 140 3.60 4.33 -0.84
N ASP A 141 4.52 5.07 -0.21
CA ASP A 141 5.95 4.94 -0.52
C ASP A 141 6.53 3.60 -0.09
N TRP A 142 6.13 3.08 1.08
CA TRP A 142 6.46 1.71 1.48
C TRP A 142 6.04 0.72 0.39
N ALA A 143 4.79 0.83 -0.09
CA ALA A 143 4.29 -0.02 -1.17
C ALA A 143 5.15 0.14 -2.44
N CYS A 144 5.45 1.36 -2.85
CA CYS A 144 6.32 1.63 -4.00
C CYS A 144 7.71 1.00 -3.84
N ARG A 145 8.35 1.10 -2.67
CA ARG A 145 9.66 0.50 -2.41
C ARG A 145 9.60 -1.02 -2.52
N ARG A 146 8.60 -1.64 -1.88
CA ARG A 146 8.39 -3.09 -1.93
C ARG A 146 8.02 -3.58 -3.32
N LEU A 147 7.36 -2.78 -4.16
CA LEU A 147 7.05 -3.17 -5.54
C LEU A 147 8.20 -2.88 -6.52
N THR A 148 9.14 -2.00 -6.17
CA THR A 148 10.28 -1.68 -7.05
C THR A 148 11.36 -2.76 -7.00
N ALA A 149 11.71 -3.24 -5.80
CA ALA A 149 12.84 -4.14 -5.59
C ALA A 149 12.77 -4.88 -4.23
N GLY A 150 13.82 -5.66 -3.94
CA GLY A 150 14.02 -6.35 -2.67
C GLY A 150 13.65 -7.84 -2.74
N PRO A 151 14.13 -8.65 -1.79
CA PRO A 151 13.82 -10.07 -1.73
C PRO A 151 12.32 -10.30 -1.51
N MET A 152 11.81 -11.43 -2.02
CA MET A 152 10.48 -11.91 -1.65
C MET A 152 10.55 -12.46 -0.22
N PRO A 153 9.55 -12.19 0.65
CA PRO A 153 9.52 -12.81 1.97
C PRO A 153 9.31 -14.31 1.86
N ASP A 154 9.86 -15.04 2.83
CA ASP A 154 9.46 -16.41 3.07
C ASP A 154 8.08 -16.40 3.75
N VAL A 155 7.05 -16.74 2.99
CA VAL A 155 5.66 -16.77 3.46
C VAL A 155 5.36 -17.93 4.42
N THR A 156 6.34 -18.77 4.73
CA THR A 156 6.24 -19.80 5.79
C THR A 156 6.80 -19.32 7.13
N SER A 157 7.48 -18.16 7.17
CA SER A 157 8.06 -17.58 8.36
C SER A 157 7.39 -16.25 8.71
N ALA A 158 6.74 -16.20 9.89
CA ALA A 158 6.10 -14.98 10.39
C ALA A 158 7.12 -13.83 10.55
N GLU A 159 8.35 -14.12 10.98
CA GLU A 159 9.43 -13.15 11.08
C GLU A 159 9.78 -12.55 9.72
N SER A 160 9.92 -13.39 8.69
CA SER A 160 10.23 -12.91 7.34
C SER A 160 9.12 -12.04 6.75
N VAL A 161 7.86 -12.41 7.00
CA VAL A 161 6.70 -11.60 6.60
C VAL A 161 6.65 -10.29 7.38
N MET A 162 6.91 -10.31 8.68
CA MET A 162 6.94 -9.12 9.52
C MET A 162 8.02 -8.12 9.07
N ASP A 163 9.22 -8.61 8.75
CA ASP A 163 10.32 -7.82 8.19
C ASP A 163 9.97 -7.22 6.83
N PHE A 164 9.29 -7.98 5.98
CA PHE A 164 8.78 -7.48 4.71
C PHE A 164 7.76 -6.35 4.91
N LEU A 165 6.82 -6.53 5.84
CA LEU A 165 5.88 -5.47 6.23
C LEU A 165 6.61 -4.28 6.88
N GLY A 166 7.80 -4.49 7.44
CA GLY A 166 8.54 -3.45 8.18
C GLY A 166 7.90 -3.15 9.53
N ARG A 167 7.23 -4.16 10.10
CA ARG A 167 6.61 -4.10 11.42
C ARG A 167 7.62 -4.63 12.44
N GLN A 168 7.58 -4.09 13.64
CA GLN A 168 8.32 -4.59 14.79
C GLN A 168 7.35 -4.56 15.97
N GLU A 169 7.33 -5.63 16.75
CA GLU A 169 6.57 -5.61 17.99
C GLU A 169 7.31 -4.78 19.04
N PRO A 170 6.60 -3.92 19.79
CA PRO A 170 7.22 -3.24 20.91
C PRO A 170 7.67 -4.27 21.94
N ALA A 171 8.90 -4.12 22.46
CA ALA A 171 9.50 -5.04 23.42
C ALA A 171 8.76 -5.08 24.77
N GLU A 172 8.03 -4.01 25.10
CA GLU A 172 7.15 -3.93 26.26
C GLU A 172 5.71 -3.91 25.75
N VAL A 173 4.99 -5.01 25.99
CA VAL A 173 3.54 -5.08 25.81
C VAL A 173 2.95 -4.37 27.01
N ASP A 174 2.88 -3.04 26.96
CA ASP A 174 2.04 -2.32 27.92
C ASP A 174 0.65 -2.95 27.82
N HIS A 175 0.10 -3.43 28.94
CA HIS A 175 -1.18 -4.12 29.06
C HIS A 175 -2.40 -3.26 28.61
N ILE A 176 -2.14 -2.13 27.96
CA ILE A 176 -3.09 -1.32 27.21
C ILE A 176 -3.46 -2.10 25.93
N LEU A 177 -4.26 -3.13 26.14
CA LEU A 177 -5.15 -3.83 25.20
C LEU A 177 -4.91 -3.45 23.73
N HIS A 178 -4.08 -4.25 23.05
CA HIS A 178 -4.18 -4.35 21.60
C HIS A 178 -5.65 -4.67 21.26
N PRO A 179 -6.32 -3.96 20.34
CA PRO A 179 -7.77 -4.11 20.12
C PRO A 179 -8.20 -5.54 19.76
N SER A 180 -7.28 -6.38 19.29
CA SER A 180 -7.50 -7.79 18.97
C SER A 180 -7.07 -8.77 20.07
N GLY A 181 -6.43 -8.32 21.16
CA GLY A 181 -5.88 -9.18 22.22
C GLY A 181 -4.65 -10.01 21.86
N GLU A 182 -4.37 -10.24 20.56
CA GLU A 182 -3.26 -11.09 20.08
C GLU A 182 -2.11 -10.27 19.46
N PRO A 183 -0.83 -10.64 19.73
CA PRO A 183 0.34 -10.09 19.05
C PRO A 183 0.27 -10.23 17.52
N ILE A 184 0.93 -9.30 16.80
CA ILE A 184 0.99 -9.31 15.34
C ILE A 184 1.73 -10.54 14.83
N GLY A 185 2.80 -10.96 15.51
CA GLY A 185 3.59 -12.14 15.19
C GLY A 185 2.76 -13.42 15.20
N ASP A 186 1.89 -13.58 16.19
CA ASP A 186 1.01 -14.74 16.31
C ASP A 186 -0.05 -14.77 15.20
N GLN A 187 -0.65 -13.62 14.88
CA GLN A 187 -1.59 -13.51 13.76
C GLN A 187 -0.92 -13.84 12.42
N LEU A 188 0.32 -13.37 12.21
CA LEU A 188 1.12 -13.69 11.02
C LEU A 188 1.56 -15.15 10.99
N ALA A 189 1.85 -15.76 12.14
CA ALA A 189 2.18 -17.18 12.23
C ALA A 189 1.01 -18.06 11.80
N ALA A 190 -0.21 -17.76 12.27
CA ALA A 190 -1.42 -18.43 11.81
C ALA A 190 -1.60 -18.26 10.29
N TRP A 191 -1.40 -17.05 9.76
CA TRP A 191 -1.44 -16.82 8.31
C TRP A 191 -0.39 -17.65 7.54
N CYS A 192 0.84 -17.73 8.05
CA CYS A 192 1.91 -18.52 7.44
C CYS A 192 1.60 -20.02 7.43
N GLU A 193 0.97 -20.54 8.49
CA GLU A 193 0.52 -21.93 8.55
C GLU A 193 -0.51 -22.24 7.45
N GLU A 194 -1.48 -21.35 7.25
CA GLU A 194 -2.46 -21.47 6.18
C GLU A 194 -1.77 -21.43 4.80
N MET A 195 -0.82 -20.51 4.61
CA MET A 195 -0.04 -20.38 3.37
C MET A 195 0.88 -21.57 3.10
N ASN A 196 1.37 -22.24 4.14
CA ASN A 196 2.15 -23.46 4.04
C ASN A 196 1.25 -24.64 3.62
N ARG A 197 0.05 -24.74 4.20
CA ARG A 197 -0.96 -25.75 3.80
C ARG A 197 -1.40 -25.59 2.34
N ALA A 198 -1.30 -24.40 1.77
CA ALA A 198 -1.58 -24.09 0.37
C ALA A 198 -0.32 -24.03 -0.53
N GLY A 199 0.80 -24.61 -0.08
CA GLY A 199 2.10 -24.51 -0.77
C GLY A 199 2.18 -25.20 -2.14
N ASP A 200 1.24 -26.10 -2.43
CA ASP A 200 1.12 -26.82 -3.71
C ASP A 200 0.31 -26.07 -4.78
N LEU A 201 -0.38 -24.99 -4.41
CA LEU A 201 -1.06 -24.11 -5.37
C LEU A 201 -0.06 -23.36 -6.25
N HIS A 202 -0.47 -23.04 -7.48
CA HIS A 202 0.31 -22.16 -8.34
C HIS A 202 0.53 -20.78 -7.64
N PRO A 203 1.71 -20.14 -7.76
CA PRO A 203 2.01 -18.86 -7.09
C PRO A 203 0.94 -17.77 -7.20
N ILE A 204 0.34 -17.62 -8.39
CA ILE A 204 -0.77 -16.68 -8.63
C ILE A 204 -2.03 -17.05 -7.82
N SER A 205 -2.39 -18.33 -7.73
CA SER A 205 -3.52 -18.78 -6.91
C SER A 205 -3.21 -18.64 -5.42
N ARG A 206 -1.99 -18.99 -5.02
CA ARG A 206 -1.48 -18.84 -3.66
C ARG A 206 -1.48 -17.38 -3.21
N ALA A 207 -1.16 -16.45 -4.11
CA ALA A 207 -1.28 -15.01 -3.87
C ALA A 207 -2.73 -14.56 -3.65
N ALA A 208 -3.69 -15.10 -4.42
CA ALA A 208 -5.11 -14.81 -4.25
C ALA A 208 -5.67 -15.38 -2.94
N PHE A 209 -5.25 -16.60 -2.58
CA PHE A 209 -5.55 -17.26 -1.31
C PHE A 209 -5.00 -16.45 -0.15
N GLY A 210 -3.71 -16.09 -0.20
CA GLY A 210 -3.06 -15.20 0.74
C GLY A 210 -3.90 -13.95 0.95
N GLN A 211 -4.12 -13.14 -0.10
CA GLN A 211 -4.91 -11.89 -0.04
C GLN A 211 -6.28 -12.08 0.64
N TYR A 212 -6.93 -13.21 0.40
CA TYR A 212 -8.22 -13.54 1.01
C TYR A 212 -8.10 -13.69 2.52
N LEU A 213 -7.06 -14.37 3.02
CA LEU A 213 -6.89 -14.66 4.45
C LEU A 213 -6.94 -13.41 5.32
N TRP A 214 -6.45 -12.25 4.84
CA TRP A 214 -6.50 -10.98 5.59
C TRP A 214 -7.91 -10.60 6.09
N GLY A 215 -8.98 -11.04 5.44
CA GLY A 215 -10.35 -10.77 5.88
C GLY A 215 -10.86 -11.71 6.97
N PRO A 216 -11.05 -13.01 6.69
CA PRO A 216 -11.66 -13.97 7.62
C PRO A 216 -10.87 -14.18 8.91
N THR A 217 -9.55 -14.02 8.88
CA THR A 217 -8.70 -14.12 10.08
C THR A 217 -8.67 -12.81 10.88
N GLY A 218 -9.28 -11.73 10.37
CA GLY A 218 -9.17 -10.41 10.97
C GLY A 218 -7.72 -9.89 11.03
N LEU A 219 -6.81 -10.51 10.25
CA LEU A 219 -5.38 -10.22 10.31
C LEU A 219 -5.13 -8.73 10.09
N LEU A 220 -4.60 -8.09 11.12
CA LEU A 220 -4.28 -6.66 11.12
C LEU A 220 -5.49 -5.75 10.82
N ALA A 221 -6.72 -6.19 11.04
CA ALA A 221 -7.93 -5.43 10.69
C ALA A 221 -8.04 -4.08 11.41
N HIS A 222 -7.46 -3.96 12.61
CA HIS A 222 -7.37 -2.73 13.40
C HIS A 222 -6.21 -1.82 12.97
N VAL A 223 -5.37 -2.27 12.05
CA VAL A 223 -4.17 -1.54 11.64
C VAL A 223 -4.41 -0.74 10.35
N PRO A 224 -4.23 0.59 10.38
CA PRO A 224 -4.34 1.40 9.17
C PRO A 224 -3.36 0.94 8.08
N GLY A 225 -3.87 0.71 6.88
CA GLY A 225 -3.07 0.31 5.71
C GLY A 225 -2.95 -1.20 5.48
N ALA A 226 -3.53 -2.05 6.32
CA ALA A 226 -3.45 -3.51 6.19
C ALA A 226 -3.93 -4.03 4.81
N GLU A 227 -4.95 -3.40 4.21
CA GLU A 227 -5.45 -3.76 2.87
C GLU A 227 -4.41 -3.55 1.77
N MET A 228 -3.62 -2.48 1.87
CA MET A 228 -2.54 -2.22 0.91
C MET A 228 -1.36 -3.15 1.16
N GLU A 229 -1.06 -3.46 2.43
CA GLU A 229 -0.03 -4.43 2.80
C GLU A 229 -0.33 -5.81 2.22
N ALA A 230 -1.58 -6.28 2.39
CA ALA A 230 -2.07 -7.51 1.81
C ALA A 230 -1.86 -7.51 0.28
N ALA A 231 -2.33 -6.45 -0.39
CA ALA A 231 -2.26 -6.36 -1.85
C ALA A 231 -0.82 -6.37 -2.37
N VAL A 232 0.08 -5.64 -1.70
CA VAL A 232 1.52 -5.61 -2.04
C VAL A 232 2.14 -6.98 -1.83
N LEU A 233 1.89 -7.64 -0.69
CA LEU A 233 2.41 -8.98 -0.41
C LEU A 233 1.88 -10.02 -1.42
N SER A 234 0.58 -10.00 -1.71
CA SER A 234 -0.06 -10.83 -2.74
C SER A 234 0.60 -10.61 -4.11
N ALA A 235 0.79 -9.36 -4.52
CA ALA A 235 1.43 -9.02 -5.78
C ALA A 235 2.87 -9.58 -5.88
N ARG A 236 3.62 -9.58 -4.77
CA ARG A 236 4.96 -10.16 -4.69
C ARG A 236 4.93 -11.69 -4.80
N ILE A 237 4.07 -12.35 -4.02
CA ILE A 237 3.94 -13.82 -4.00
C ILE A 237 3.62 -14.37 -5.40
N ALA A 238 2.78 -13.67 -6.15
CA ALA A 238 2.37 -14.10 -7.49
C ALA A 238 3.53 -14.19 -8.51
N THR A 239 4.69 -13.61 -8.20
CA THR A 239 5.89 -13.62 -9.05
C THR A 239 6.91 -14.69 -8.67
N ASP A 240 6.60 -15.51 -7.66
CA ASP A 240 7.44 -16.65 -7.32
C ASP A 240 7.63 -17.59 -8.52
N GLY A 241 8.86 -18.07 -8.72
CA GLY A 241 9.25 -18.90 -9.87
C GLY A 241 9.49 -18.15 -11.19
N LEU A 242 9.34 -16.82 -11.25
CA LEU A 242 9.73 -16.03 -12.42
C LEU A 242 11.25 -15.78 -12.48
N THR A 243 11.72 -15.19 -13.58
CA THR A 243 13.17 -14.97 -13.80
C THR A 243 13.69 -13.64 -13.22
N GLY A 244 12.84 -12.84 -12.59
CA GLY A 244 13.22 -11.62 -11.87
C GLY A 244 13.12 -10.30 -12.66
N GLY A 245 12.47 -10.31 -13.82
CA GLY A 245 12.11 -9.10 -14.55
C GLY A 245 10.88 -8.38 -13.99
N ALA A 246 9.82 -9.12 -13.69
CA ALA A 246 8.63 -8.64 -12.99
C ALA A 246 8.77 -8.92 -11.49
N VAL A 247 8.90 -7.85 -10.69
CA VAL A 247 9.03 -7.94 -9.23
C VAL A 247 7.67 -8.15 -8.54
N PHE A 248 6.58 -7.81 -9.23
CA PHE A 248 5.21 -7.93 -8.74
C PHE A 248 4.23 -8.22 -9.89
N LEU A 249 3.09 -8.81 -9.54
CA LEU A 249 1.92 -8.93 -10.41
C LEU A 249 1.10 -7.63 -10.34
N PRO A 250 0.85 -6.92 -11.47
CA PRO A 250 -0.05 -5.77 -11.46
C PRO A 250 -1.48 -6.18 -11.04
N LEU A 251 -2.09 -5.42 -10.15
CA LEU A 251 -3.44 -5.65 -9.61
C LEU A 251 -4.36 -4.45 -9.86
N ALA A 252 -3.85 -3.23 -9.76
CA ALA A 252 -4.65 -2.01 -9.83
C ALA A 252 -5.10 -1.63 -11.25
N GLY A 253 -4.28 -1.92 -12.27
CA GLY A 253 -4.52 -1.52 -13.66
C GLY A 253 -5.81 -2.08 -14.28
N GLY A 254 -6.34 -3.19 -13.76
CA GLY A 254 -7.61 -3.80 -14.17
C GLY A 254 -8.82 -3.33 -13.34
N GLY A 255 -8.60 -2.43 -12.38
CA GLY A 255 -9.55 -2.04 -11.34
C GLY A 255 -9.50 -3.00 -10.15
N LEU A 256 -9.73 -2.45 -8.94
CA LEU A 256 -9.59 -3.18 -7.67
C LEU A 256 -10.70 -4.21 -7.39
N SER A 257 -11.65 -4.39 -8.32
CA SER A 257 -12.75 -5.35 -8.15
C SER A 257 -12.28 -6.80 -8.04
N GLY A 258 -11.11 -7.13 -8.59
CA GLY A 258 -10.49 -8.45 -8.48
C GLY A 258 -10.02 -8.81 -7.07
N LEU A 259 -9.86 -7.81 -6.19
CA LEU A 259 -9.43 -7.99 -4.80
C LEU A 259 -10.61 -8.07 -3.82
N ARG A 260 -11.85 -8.04 -4.31
CA ARG A 260 -13.04 -8.14 -3.47
C ARG A 260 -13.11 -9.50 -2.77
N ARG A 261 -13.31 -9.48 -1.46
CA ARG A 261 -13.42 -10.66 -0.60
C ARG A 261 -14.81 -11.29 -0.56
N VAL A 262 -15.57 -11.29 -1.66
CA VAL A 262 -16.94 -11.84 -1.71
C VAL A 262 -16.98 -13.12 -2.57
N GLY A 263 -17.84 -14.06 -2.18
CA GLY A 263 -18.10 -15.31 -2.92
C GLY A 263 -17.36 -16.53 -2.36
N ASN A 264 -17.49 -17.66 -3.04
CA ASN A 264 -16.73 -18.89 -2.74
C ASN A 264 -15.30 -18.83 -3.34
N PRO A 265 -14.40 -19.77 -2.99
CA PRO A 265 -13.02 -19.80 -3.50
C PRO A 265 -12.91 -19.70 -5.03
N ALA A 266 -13.70 -20.47 -5.78
CA ALA A 266 -13.68 -20.46 -7.24
C ALA A 266 -14.09 -19.10 -7.84
N GLU A 267 -15.09 -18.44 -7.28
CA GLU A 267 -15.46 -17.11 -7.72
C GLU A 267 -14.40 -16.05 -7.39
N ARG A 268 -13.79 -16.12 -6.21
CA ARG A 268 -12.71 -15.22 -5.80
C ARG A 268 -11.51 -15.37 -6.72
N LEU A 269 -11.04 -16.60 -6.92
CA LEU A 269 -9.91 -16.88 -7.80
C LEU A 269 -10.20 -16.43 -9.24
N ARG A 270 -11.40 -16.69 -9.76
CA ARG A 270 -11.79 -16.22 -11.09
C ARG A 270 -11.74 -14.70 -11.22
N ARG A 271 -12.22 -13.96 -10.22
CA ARG A 271 -12.17 -12.48 -10.21
C ARG A 271 -10.74 -11.97 -10.11
N PHE A 272 -9.92 -12.59 -9.26
CA PHE A 272 -8.50 -12.26 -9.13
C PHE A 272 -7.77 -12.46 -10.45
N LEU A 273 -7.90 -13.62 -11.09
CA LEU A 273 -7.28 -13.94 -12.38
C LEU A 273 -7.72 -12.97 -13.48
N LYS A 274 -9.02 -12.63 -13.55
CA LYS A 274 -9.53 -11.67 -14.53
C LYS A 274 -8.99 -10.26 -14.30
N GLY A 275 -8.90 -9.83 -13.03
CA GLY A 275 -8.33 -8.55 -12.65
C GLY A 275 -6.83 -8.47 -12.99
N ALA A 276 -6.08 -9.51 -12.63
CA ALA A 276 -4.67 -9.67 -12.95
C ALA A 276 -4.41 -9.67 -14.46
N GLU A 277 -5.20 -10.42 -15.24
CA GLU A 277 -5.09 -10.42 -16.71
C GLU A 277 -5.27 -9.01 -17.30
N ALA A 278 -6.32 -8.31 -16.87
CA ALA A 278 -6.60 -6.95 -17.34
C ALA A 278 -5.48 -5.97 -16.93
N ALA A 279 -4.97 -6.09 -15.71
CA ALA A 279 -3.88 -5.27 -15.20
C ALA A 279 -2.57 -5.53 -15.95
N ILE A 280 -2.20 -6.79 -16.20
CA ILE A 280 -1.02 -7.14 -17.01
C ILE A 280 -1.12 -6.55 -18.42
N LEU A 281 -2.29 -6.68 -19.07
CA LEU A 281 -2.50 -6.13 -20.42
C LEU A 281 -2.43 -4.60 -20.44
N ALA A 282 -2.97 -3.93 -19.40
CA ALA A 282 -2.83 -2.49 -19.24
C ALA A 282 -1.36 -2.08 -19.06
N THR A 283 -0.61 -2.81 -18.24
CA THR A 283 0.82 -2.59 -18.02
C THR A 283 1.63 -2.77 -19.31
N LEU A 284 1.42 -3.87 -20.05
CA LEU A 284 2.13 -4.11 -21.31
C LEU A 284 1.89 -2.99 -22.33
N ARG A 285 0.64 -2.55 -22.47
CA ARG A 285 0.28 -1.42 -23.34
C ARG A 285 0.90 -0.11 -22.89
N HIS A 286 0.96 0.14 -21.58
CA HIS A 286 1.65 1.31 -21.03
C HIS A 286 3.15 1.28 -21.35
N LEU A 287 3.78 0.11 -21.28
CA LEU A 287 5.18 -0.05 -21.67
C LEU A 287 5.40 0.19 -23.18
N ASP A 288 4.50 -0.28 -24.04
CA ASP A 288 4.54 0.01 -25.49
C ASP A 288 4.48 1.51 -25.78
N GLN A 289 3.54 2.19 -25.13
CA GLN A 289 3.37 3.63 -25.24
C GLN A 289 4.62 4.38 -24.74
N LEU A 290 5.20 3.93 -23.63
CA LEU A 290 6.40 4.54 -23.02
C LEU A 290 7.61 4.38 -23.94
N GLU A 291 7.80 3.19 -24.51
CA GLU A 291 8.87 2.91 -25.47
C GLU A 291 8.75 3.77 -26.73
N ALA A 292 7.54 3.85 -27.29
CA ALA A 292 7.26 4.69 -28.44
C ALA A 292 7.53 6.17 -28.11
N TRP A 293 7.14 6.64 -26.92
CA TRP A 293 7.42 7.99 -26.46
C TRP A 293 8.92 8.25 -26.31
N GLN A 294 9.68 7.33 -25.69
CA GLN A 294 11.14 7.43 -25.57
C GLN A 294 11.82 7.54 -26.93
N GLY A 295 11.37 6.77 -27.93
CA GLY A 295 11.86 6.84 -29.30
C GLY A 295 11.59 8.21 -29.95
N ARG A 296 10.35 8.71 -29.84
CA ARG A 296 9.98 10.05 -30.35
C ARG A 296 10.79 11.16 -29.69
N ALA A 297 10.90 11.13 -28.36
CA ALA A 297 11.64 12.13 -27.59
C ALA A 297 13.13 12.12 -27.92
N SER A 298 13.74 10.93 -28.00
CA SER A 298 15.15 10.77 -28.38
C SER A 298 15.43 11.26 -29.80
N HIS A 299 14.51 11.04 -30.73
CA HIS A 299 14.62 11.55 -32.10
C HIS A 299 14.49 13.07 -32.16
N ALA A 300 13.48 13.64 -31.51
CA ALA A 300 13.23 15.09 -31.51
C ALA A 300 14.35 15.90 -30.84
N LEU A 301 15.02 15.32 -29.83
CA LEU A 301 16.13 15.93 -29.13
C LEU A 301 17.51 15.66 -29.78
N LYS A 302 17.54 14.94 -30.91
CA LYS A 302 18.77 14.66 -31.66
C LYS A 302 19.40 15.97 -32.12
N GLY A 303 20.68 16.17 -31.83
CA GLY A 303 21.43 17.38 -32.18
C GLY A 303 21.40 18.50 -31.13
N ARG A 304 20.63 18.35 -30.05
CA ARG A 304 20.76 19.24 -28.88
C ARG A 304 22.08 18.95 -28.17
N SER A 305 22.84 20.00 -27.87
CA SER A 305 24.13 19.88 -27.19
C SER A 305 23.95 19.56 -25.70
N GLY A 306 24.90 18.80 -25.14
CA GLY A 306 24.97 18.48 -23.72
C GLY A 306 24.29 17.17 -23.30
N ARG A 307 24.42 16.84 -22.02
CA ARG A 307 23.90 15.59 -21.42
C ARG A 307 22.46 15.72 -20.89
N THR A 308 22.00 16.95 -20.63
CA THR A 308 20.70 17.25 -20.02
C THR A 308 19.51 16.74 -20.83
N PRO A 309 19.43 16.88 -22.17
CA PRO A 309 18.28 16.37 -22.92
C PRO A 309 18.08 14.87 -22.78
N LYS A 310 19.15 14.08 -22.87
CA LYS A 310 19.11 12.62 -22.67
C LYS A 310 18.65 12.26 -21.26
N ARG A 311 19.23 12.90 -20.24
CA ARG A 311 18.83 12.71 -18.83
C ARG A 311 17.36 13.07 -18.60
N MET A 312 16.84 14.09 -19.27
CA MET A 312 15.41 14.43 -19.15
C MET A 312 14.50 13.33 -19.70
N VAL A 313 14.88 12.71 -20.82
CA VAL A 313 14.14 11.55 -21.35
C VAL A 313 14.18 10.39 -20.35
N GLU A 314 15.35 10.09 -19.77
CA GLU A 314 15.50 9.05 -18.74
C GLU A 314 14.59 9.33 -17.52
N VAL A 315 14.65 10.55 -16.95
CA VAL A 315 13.84 10.94 -15.79
C VAL A 315 12.35 10.88 -16.09
N LEU A 316 11.88 11.40 -17.23
CA LEU A 316 10.46 11.36 -17.62
C LEU A 316 9.97 9.94 -17.96
N SER A 317 10.89 9.03 -18.30
CA SER A 317 10.57 7.62 -18.48
C SER A 317 10.37 6.92 -17.15
N GLU A 318 11.25 7.19 -16.19
CA GLU A 318 11.23 6.58 -14.86
C GLU A 318 10.13 7.15 -13.96
N TRP A 319 9.88 8.46 -14.05
CA TRP A 319 8.95 9.16 -13.18
C TRP A 319 7.68 9.55 -13.97
N PRO A 320 6.48 9.15 -13.52
CA PRO A 320 5.23 9.55 -14.18
C PRO A 320 5.08 11.06 -14.34
N LEU A 321 5.56 11.80 -13.34
CA LEU A 321 5.50 13.24 -13.24
C LEU A 321 6.79 13.81 -12.70
N VAL A 322 7.20 14.95 -13.27
CA VAL A 322 8.47 15.59 -12.98
C VAL A 322 8.23 17.08 -12.79
N SER A 323 8.82 17.65 -11.73
CA SER A 323 8.93 19.11 -11.55
C SER A 323 10.38 19.55 -11.80
N ALA A 324 10.62 20.83 -12.05
CA ALA A 324 11.98 21.33 -12.27
C ALA A 324 12.92 21.10 -11.06
N PRO A 325 12.50 21.35 -9.79
CA PRO A 325 13.31 21.02 -8.61
C PRO A 325 13.59 19.53 -8.46
N MET A 326 12.61 18.67 -8.74
CA MET A 326 12.80 17.22 -8.72
C MET A 326 13.81 16.76 -9.79
N ALA A 327 13.72 17.30 -11.01
CA ALA A 327 14.69 17.01 -12.05
C ALA A 327 16.09 17.53 -11.70
N GLU A 328 16.21 18.62 -10.94
CA GLU A 328 17.49 19.15 -10.45
C GLU A 328 18.13 18.17 -9.46
N GLU A 329 17.36 17.68 -8.49
CA GLU A 329 17.79 16.67 -7.52
C GLU A 329 18.23 15.37 -8.21
N ILE A 330 17.43 14.87 -9.16
CA ILE A 330 17.71 13.58 -9.82
C ILE A 330 18.87 13.68 -10.82
N THR A 331 18.96 14.77 -11.59
CA THR A 331 19.94 14.87 -12.69
C THR A 331 21.23 15.59 -12.32
N GLY A 332 21.24 16.35 -11.22
CA GLY A 332 22.32 17.25 -10.82
C GLY A 332 22.60 18.41 -11.79
N ALA A 333 21.72 18.66 -12.77
CA ALA A 333 21.85 19.77 -13.71
C ALA A 333 21.24 21.05 -13.13
N SER A 334 21.72 22.21 -13.57
CA SER A 334 21.20 23.48 -13.06
C SER A 334 19.72 23.68 -13.38
N ARG A 335 18.96 24.22 -12.43
CA ARG A 335 17.53 24.56 -12.59
C ARG A 335 17.22 25.30 -13.88
N ALA A 336 18.06 26.28 -14.25
CA ALA A 336 17.87 27.07 -15.47
C ALA A 336 18.03 26.25 -16.76
N ALA A 337 18.90 25.23 -16.76
CA ALA A 337 19.03 24.31 -17.90
C ALA A 337 17.82 23.37 -17.99
N LEU A 338 17.35 22.85 -16.84
CA LEU A 338 16.20 21.95 -16.78
C LEU A 338 14.91 22.65 -17.17
N GLN A 339 14.68 23.87 -16.70
CA GLN A 339 13.50 24.65 -17.05
C GLN A 339 13.45 24.98 -18.55
N ARG A 340 14.60 25.27 -19.18
CA ARG A 340 14.70 25.40 -20.64
C ARG A 340 14.34 24.10 -21.36
N ASN A 341 14.91 22.97 -20.94
CA ASN A 341 14.61 21.67 -21.54
C ASN A 341 13.12 21.30 -21.39
N LEU A 342 12.53 21.51 -20.22
CA LEU A 342 11.10 21.25 -19.98
C LEU A 342 10.21 22.13 -20.88
N ASN A 343 10.52 23.42 -21.01
CA ASN A 343 9.78 24.31 -21.91
C ASN A 343 9.94 23.89 -23.38
N ASP A 344 11.15 23.56 -23.82
CA ASP A 344 11.44 23.10 -25.19
C ASP A 344 10.69 21.79 -25.50
N MET A 345 10.74 20.81 -24.60
CA MET A 345 10.03 19.54 -24.73
C MET A 345 8.50 19.73 -24.74
N ALA A 346 7.98 20.68 -23.98
CA ALA A 346 6.55 21.02 -24.00
C ALA A 346 6.14 21.67 -25.33
N GLN A 347 6.95 22.59 -25.87
CA GLN A 347 6.71 23.20 -27.18
C GLN A 347 6.77 22.18 -28.33
N MET A 348 7.63 21.17 -28.22
CA MET A 348 7.72 20.05 -29.16
C MET A 348 6.57 19.03 -29.02
N GLY A 349 5.67 19.20 -28.05
CA GLY A 349 4.59 18.24 -27.79
C GLY A 349 5.08 16.88 -27.29
N LEU A 350 6.22 16.83 -26.60
CA LEU A 350 6.74 15.62 -25.97
C LEU A 350 6.19 15.44 -24.55
N ILE A 351 5.95 16.55 -23.85
CA ILE A 351 5.41 16.56 -22.50
C ILE A 351 4.27 17.56 -22.41
N ARG A 352 3.37 17.36 -21.44
CA ARG A 352 2.33 18.34 -21.09
C ARG A 352 2.44 18.74 -19.64
N GLU A 353 2.13 20.00 -19.37
CA GLU A 353 1.97 20.49 -18.01
C GLU A 353 0.62 20.03 -17.44
N ILE A 354 0.62 19.50 -16.21
CA ILE A 354 -0.60 19.07 -15.51
C ILE A 354 -1.14 20.17 -14.59
N THR A 355 -0.23 20.97 -14.00
CA THR A 355 -0.59 22.08 -13.11
C THR A 355 -1.01 23.31 -13.90
N GLY A 356 -2.16 23.89 -13.59
CA GLY A 356 -2.58 25.18 -14.18
C GLY A 356 -1.79 26.35 -13.59
N GLN A 357 -0.76 26.84 -14.29
CA GLN A 357 -0.05 28.11 -14.06
C GLN A 357 0.23 28.52 -12.60
N GLY A 358 0.67 27.57 -11.77
CA GLY A 358 1.12 27.82 -10.39
C GLY A 358 2.63 28.03 -10.26
N ARG A 359 3.09 28.40 -9.05
CA ARG A 359 4.52 28.54 -8.70
C ARG A 359 5.31 27.23 -8.84
N TYR A 360 4.63 26.08 -8.78
CA TYR A 360 5.20 24.74 -8.91
C TYR A 360 4.60 24.05 -10.14
N ARG A 361 5.32 24.12 -11.26
CA ARG A 361 4.92 23.47 -12.51
C ARG A 361 5.34 22.00 -12.50
N VAL A 362 4.44 21.13 -12.94
CA VAL A 362 4.68 19.68 -13.06
C VAL A 362 4.31 19.23 -14.47
N TRP A 363 5.17 18.40 -15.05
CA TRP A 363 5.02 17.88 -16.40
C TRP A 363 4.92 16.35 -16.41
N CYS A 364 4.13 15.81 -17.31
CA CYS A 364 4.14 14.38 -17.66
C CYS A 364 4.52 14.18 -19.12
N ALA A 365 5.16 13.04 -19.39
CA ALA A 365 5.33 12.54 -20.74
C ALA A 365 3.96 12.30 -21.41
N LEU A 366 3.87 12.64 -22.70
CA LEU A 366 2.73 12.31 -23.55
C LEU A 366 2.86 10.87 -24.06
N VAL A 367 2.66 9.95 -23.12
CA VAL A 367 2.73 8.49 -23.28
C VAL A 367 1.45 7.98 -23.93
#